data_AF-A0A973AC05-F1
#
_entry.id   AF-A0A973AC05-F1
#
_cell.length_a   1.000
_cell.length_b   1.000
_cell.length_c   1.000
_cell.angle_alpha   90.00
_cell.angle_beta   90.00
_cell.angle_gamma   90.00
#
_symmetry.space_group_name_H-M   'P 1'
#
loop_
_entity.id
_entity.type
_entity.pdbx_description
1 polymer ?
#
loop_
_entity_poly.entity_id
_entity_poly.type
_entity_poly.pdbx_seq_one_letter_code
_entity_poly.pdbx_strand_id
1 'polypeptide(L)'
;AILMFILSIPYVYFGWKILVIHFAAMIYNIGVNSHVLLFGGSFNRKKIDLTQRAAFNYQGTGAVQWLIGFPLLLFPILFFYLPYKFMGFEAGIATLIILGGIGIVFHQKLMNGITKRYLKSKHKMISAFDQNN
;
A
#
# COMPACT_ATOMS: atom_id res chain seq x y z
N ALA A 1 -6.79 2.15 7.51
CA ALA A 1 -7.71 2.77 6.53
C ALA A 1 -9.08 3.02 7.13
N ILE A 2 -9.79 1.98 7.60
CA ILE A 2 -11.16 2.10 8.15
C ILE A 2 -11.24 3.10 9.31
N LEU A 3 -10.37 2.99 10.32
CA LEU A 3 -10.34 3.93 11.44
C LEU A 3 -10.14 5.38 10.99
N MET A 4 -9.23 5.61 10.03
CA MET A 4 -8.96 6.95 9.49
C MET A 4 -10.17 7.49 8.72
N PHE A 5 -10.89 6.64 8.00
CA PHE A 5 -12.15 7.02 7.35
C PHE A 5 -13.22 7.43 8.37
N ILE A 6 -13.41 6.64 9.45
CA ILE A 6 -14.36 6.97 10.52
C ILE A 6 -14.00 8.32 11.16
N LEU A 7 -12.72 8.54 11.47
CA LEU A 7 -12.24 9.81 12.02
C LEU A 7 -12.38 10.98 11.03
N SER A 8 -12.46 10.72 9.73
CA SER A 8 -12.67 11.75 8.70
C SER A 8 -14.14 12.15 8.53
N ILE A 9 -15.11 11.42 9.09
CA ILE A 9 -16.54 11.70 8.93
C ILE A 9 -16.94 13.14 9.31
N PRO A 10 -16.44 13.73 10.43
CA PRO A 10 -16.76 15.12 10.77
C PRO A 10 -16.44 16.14 9.67
N TYR A 11 -15.50 15.83 8.76
CA TYR A 11 -15.17 16.70 7.62
C TYR A 11 -16.29 16.82 6.60
N VAL A 12 -17.34 15.99 6.67
CA VAL A 12 -18.54 16.14 5.84
C VAL A 12 -19.19 17.52 6.02
N TYR A 13 -18.98 18.18 7.16
CA TYR A 13 -19.37 19.58 7.40
C TYR A 13 -18.87 20.53 6.30
N PHE A 14 -17.70 20.25 5.71
CA PHE A 14 -17.11 21.06 4.63
C PHE A 14 -17.56 20.61 3.21
N GLY A 15 -18.44 19.61 3.12
CA GLY A 15 -19.06 19.17 1.87
C GLY A 15 -19.05 17.66 1.67
N TRP A 16 -20.11 17.13 1.07
CA TRP A 16 -20.30 15.69 0.83
C TRP A 16 -19.19 15.05 -0.01
N LYS A 17 -18.63 15.79 -0.97
CA LYS A 17 -17.52 15.33 -1.82
C LYS A 17 -16.30 14.89 -1.02
N ILE A 18 -16.07 15.50 0.15
CA ILE A 18 -14.95 15.14 1.04
C ILE A 18 -15.18 13.75 1.62
N LEU A 19 -16.39 13.43 2.06
CA LEU A 19 -16.68 12.10 2.59
C LEU A 19 -16.52 11.02 1.51
N VAL A 20 -17.01 11.29 0.30
CA VAL A 20 -16.94 10.35 -0.84
C VAL A 20 -15.48 10.09 -1.24
N ILE A 21 -14.62 11.11 -1.29
CA ILE A 21 -13.21 10.90 -1.63
C ILE A 21 -12.45 10.13 -0.53
N HIS A 22 -12.75 10.37 0.75
CA HIS A 22 -12.17 9.60 1.85
C HIS A 22 -12.63 8.13 1.81
N PHE A 23 -13.89 7.88 1.43
CA PHE A 23 -14.41 6.54 1.25
C PHE A 23 -13.70 5.81 0.10
N ALA A 24 -13.56 6.45 -1.05
CA ALA A 24 -12.84 5.90 -2.20
C ALA A 24 -11.36 5.65 -1.86
N ALA A 25 -10.71 6.58 -1.16
CA ALA A 25 -9.34 6.43 -0.68
C ALA A 25 -9.21 5.26 0.31
N MET A 26 -10.19 5.05 1.20
CA MET A 26 -10.20 3.90 2.10
C MET A 26 -10.23 2.57 1.32
N ILE A 27 -11.14 2.44 0.35
CA ILE A 27 -11.26 1.24 -0.49
C ILE A 27 -9.96 0.98 -1.26
N TYR A 28 -9.41 2.01 -1.91
CA TYR A 28 -8.14 1.89 -2.63
C TYR A 28 -6.97 1.52 -1.70
N ASN A 29 -6.92 2.07 -0.49
CA ASN A 29 -5.86 1.74 0.46
C ASN A 29 -5.92 0.28 0.92
N ILE A 30 -7.12 -0.23 1.16
CA ILE A 30 -7.34 -1.62 1.57
C ILE A 30 -7.00 -2.57 0.42
N GLY A 31 -7.52 -2.28 -0.78
CA GLY A 31 -7.42 -3.18 -1.92
C GLY A 31 -6.12 -3.14 -2.70
N VAL A 32 -5.44 -1.99 -2.76
CA VAL A 32 -4.25 -1.80 -3.60
C VAL A 32 -3.02 -1.45 -2.76
N ASN A 33 -3.06 -0.36 -1.99
CA ASN A 33 -1.85 0.12 -1.29
C ASN A 33 -1.30 -0.91 -0.29
N SER A 34 -2.17 -1.64 0.40
CA SER A 34 -1.74 -2.69 1.34
C SER A 34 -0.92 -3.79 0.65
N HIS A 35 -1.40 -4.32 -0.47
CA HIS A 35 -0.69 -5.35 -1.25
C HIS A 35 0.59 -4.82 -1.89
N VAL A 36 0.56 -3.60 -2.45
CA VAL A 36 1.75 -2.97 -3.03
C VAL A 36 2.82 -2.76 -1.97
N LEU A 37 2.43 -2.28 -0.78
CA LEU A 37 3.34 -2.09 0.35
C LEU A 37 3.97 -3.42 0.79
N LEU A 38 3.16 -4.48 0.95
CA LEU A 38 3.67 -5.81 1.31
C LEU A 38 4.58 -6.37 0.21
N PHE A 39 4.19 -6.25 -1.06
CA PHE A 39 5.02 -6.70 -2.17
C PHE A 39 6.36 -5.94 -2.22
N GLY A 40 6.33 -4.61 -2.13
CA GLY A 40 7.52 -3.76 -2.05
C GLY A 40 8.40 -4.09 -0.85
N GLY A 41 7.80 -4.32 0.31
CA GLY A 41 8.48 -4.74 1.53
C GLY A 41 9.26 -6.04 1.37
N SER A 42 8.83 -6.96 0.49
CA SER A 42 9.55 -8.20 0.20
C SER A 42 10.95 -8.00 -0.43
N PHE A 43 11.23 -6.79 -0.92
CA PHE A 43 12.54 -6.41 -1.49
C PHE A 43 13.48 -5.78 -0.47
N ASN A 44 12.99 -5.42 0.72
CA ASN A 44 13.86 -4.98 1.81
C ASN A 44 14.62 -6.18 2.38
N ARG A 45 15.89 -6.31 1.99
CA ARG A 45 16.80 -7.39 2.44
C ARG A 45 17.64 -7.02 3.67
N LYS A 46 17.54 -5.80 4.17
CA LYS A 46 18.27 -5.36 5.36
C LYS A 46 17.68 -6.07 6.59
N LYS A 47 18.54 -6.66 7.42
CA LYS A 47 18.14 -7.26 8.69
C LYS A 47 17.53 -6.17 9.56
N ILE A 48 16.31 -6.38 10.03
CA ILE A 48 15.68 -5.53 11.04
C ILE A 48 16.12 -6.11 12.38
N ASP A 49 16.90 -5.36 13.14
CA ASP A 49 17.23 -5.73 14.52
C ASP A 49 15.97 -5.72 15.39
N LEU A 50 15.51 -6.91 15.80
CA LEU A 50 14.32 -7.09 16.63
C LEU A 50 14.57 -6.73 18.11
N THR A 51 15.83 -6.54 18.51
CA THR A 51 16.20 -6.15 19.88
C THR A 51 16.15 -4.64 20.11
N GLN A 52 16.17 -3.83 19.05
CA GLN A 52 15.91 -2.39 19.12
C GLN A 52 14.42 -2.10 19.21
N ARG A 53 14.06 -1.08 20.01
CA ARG A 53 12.68 -0.57 20.07
C ARG A 53 12.21 -0.15 18.67
N ALA A 54 11.08 -0.72 18.23
CA ALA A 54 10.52 -0.52 16.88
C ALA A 54 10.35 0.96 16.48
N ALA A 55 10.16 1.86 17.45
CA ALA A 55 10.01 3.29 17.22
C ALA A 55 11.29 4.01 16.76
N PHE A 56 12.47 3.41 16.94
CA PHE A 56 13.77 4.03 16.58
C PHE A 56 14.64 3.16 15.67
N ASN A 57 14.09 2.07 15.12
CA ASN A 57 14.84 1.22 14.21
C ASN A 57 14.77 1.76 12.77
N TYR A 58 15.77 2.57 12.39
CA TYR A 58 15.94 3.09 11.03
C TYR A 58 16.76 2.16 10.12
N GLN A 59 17.06 0.93 10.55
CA GLN A 59 17.78 -0.04 9.72
C GLN A 59 16.82 -0.57 8.64
N GLY A 60 17.01 -0.10 7.40
CA GLY A 60 16.13 -0.47 6.29
C GLY A 60 15.23 0.65 5.75
N THR A 61 15.16 1.80 6.43
CA THR A 61 14.22 2.91 6.12
C THR A 61 14.78 3.97 5.16
N GLY A 62 15.87 3.66 4.44
CA GLY A 62 16.51 4.58 3.49
C GLY A 62 15.78 4.67 2.15
N ALA A 63 16.55 4.70 1.05
CA ALA A 63 16.03 4.88 -0.31
C ALA A 63 14.90 3.91 -0.72
N VAL A 64 14.88 2.67 -0.21
CA VAL A 64 13.85 1.68 -0.57
C VAL A 64 12.46 2.07 -0.04
N GLN A 65 12.38 2.66 1.15
CA GLN A 65 11.10 3.12 1.69
C GLN A 65 10.52 4.25 0.84
N TRP A 66 11.37 5.18 0.41
CA TRP A 66 10.96 6.25 -0.51
C TRP A 66 10.62 5.72 -1.90
N LEU A 67 11.36 4.74 -2.41
CA LEU A 67 11.08 4.07 -3.68
C LEU A 67 9.71 3.41 -3.70
N ILE A 68 9.22 2.90 -2.56
CA ILE A 68 7.88 2.34 -2.42
C ILE A 68 6.85 3.43 -2.08
N GLY A 69 7.22 4.38 -1.23
CA GLY A 69 6.35 5.44 -0.73
C GLY A 69 5.93 6.44 -1.81
N PHE A 70 6.84 6.86 -2.70
CA PHE A 70 6.49 7.77 -3.79
C PHE A 70 5.42 7.19 -4.73
N PRO A 71 5.54 5.95 -5.24
CA PRO A 71 4.46 5.29 -5.97
C PRO A 71 3.14 5.24 -5.21
N LEU A 72 3.17 4.90 -3.91
CA LEU A 72 1.97 4.81 -3.09
C LEU A 72 1.26 6.15 -2.89
N LEU A 73 1.98 7.28 -3.00
CA LEU A 73 1.42 8.62 -2.99
C LEU A 73 0.96 9.07 -4.39
N LEU A 74 1.79 8.88 -5.41
CA LEU A 74 1.57 9.42 -6.75
C LEU A 74 0.50 8.65 -7.52
N PHE A 75 0.49 7.32 -7.45
CA PHE A 75 -0.45 6.52 -8.24
C PHE A 75 -1.92 6.73 -7.88
N PRO A 76 -2.35 6.76 -6.60
CA PRO A 76 -3.74 7.09 -6.29
C PRO A 76 -4.15 8.47 -6.84
N ILE A 77 -3.26 9.47 -6.74
CA ILE A 77 -3.52 10.82 -7.28
C ILE A 77 -3.67 10.76 -8.80
N LEU A 78 -2.78 10.04 -9.48
CA LEU A 78 -2.81 9.87 -10.94
C LEU A 78 -4.09 9.15 -11.39
N PHE A 79 -4.45 8.04 -10.75
CA PHE A 79 -5.64 7.26 -11.07
C PHE A 79 -6.94 8.02 -10.80
N PHE A 80 -6.94 8.93 -9.83
CA PHE A 80 -8.06 9.85 -9.64
C PHE A 80 -8.07 10.97 -10.70
N TYR A 81 -6.93 11.64 -10.89
CA TYR A 81 -6.82 12.87 -11.68
C TYR A 81 -7.09 12.64 -13.16
N LEU A 82 -6.62 11.53 -13.72
CA LEU A 82 -6.74 11.27 -15.16
C LEU A 82 -8.21 11.14 -15.59
N PRO A 83 -9.04 10.25 -15.01
CA PRO A 83 -10.49 10.21 -15.29
C PRO A 83 -11.20 11.49 -14.86
N TYR A 84 -10.80 12.10 -13.72
CA TYR A 84 -11.38 13.37 -13.26
C TYR A 84 -11.28 14.47 -14.31
N LYS A 85 -10.13 14.59 -14.96
CA LYS A 85 -9.86 15.61 -15.98
C LYS A 85 -10.72 15.46 -17.24
N PHE A 86 -11.06 14.23 -17.63
CA PHE A 86 -11.80 13.97 -18.87
C PHE A 86 -13.31 13.75 -18.67
N MET A 87 -13.72 13.21 -17.52
CA MET A 87 -15.08 12.73 -17.27
C MET A 87 -15.68 13.28 -15.95
N GLY A 88 -14.93 14.05 -15.18
CA GLY A 88 -15.39 14.71 -13.95
C GLY A 88 -15.20 13.89 -12.67
N PHE A 89 -15.66 14.47 -11.55
CA PHE A 89 -15.43 13.97 -10.19
C PHE A 89 -15.84 12.51 -9.99
N GLU A 90 -17.03 12.14 -10.46
CA GLU A 90 -17.58 10.79 -10.29
C GLU A 90 -16.70 9.72 -10.97
N ALA A 91 -16.12 10.02 -12.13
CA ALA A 91 -15.24 9.09 -12.83
C ALA A 91 -13.91 8.86 -12.08
N GLY A 92 -13.34 9.93 -11.49
CA GLY A 92 -12.15 9.82 -10.65
C GLY A 92 -12.41 8.96 -9.41
N ILE A 93 -13.53 9.19 -8.73
CA ILE A 93 -13.98 8.40 -7.58
C ILE A 93 -14.22 6.94 -7.96
N ALA A 94 -15.00 6.70 -9.01
CA ALA A 94 -15.33 5.36 -9.48
C ALA A 94 -14.06 4.57 -9.81
N THR A 95 -13.06 5.20 -10.42
CA THR A 95 -11.78 4.55 -10.74
C THR A 95 -11.07 4.04 -9.49
N LEU A 96 -10.97 4.85 -8.43
CA LEU A 96 -10.37 4.42 -7.17
C LEU A 96 -11.14 3.28 -6.50
N ILE A 97 -12.47 3.36 -6.49
CA ILE A 97 -13.34 2.33 -5.91
C ILE A 97 -13.22 1.03 -6.68
N ILE A 98 -13.25 1.06 -8.02
CA ILE A 98 -13.14 -0.12 -8.87
C ILE A 98 -11.78 -0.78 -8.70
N LEU A 99 -10.69 -0.01 -8.75
CA LEU A 99 -9.33 -0.55 -8.56
C LEU A 99 -9.15 -1.16 -7.17
N GLY A 100 -9.60 -0.47 -6.12
CA GLY A 100 -9.58 -1.01 -4.76
C GLY A 100 -10.47 -2.25 -4.61
N GLY A 101 -11.66 -2.24 -5.20
CA GLY A 101 -12.58 -3.38 -5.21
C GLY A 101 -11.97 -4.60 -5.88
N ILE A 102 -11.35 -4.45 -7.05
CA ILE A 102 -10.61 -5.51 -7.74
C ILE A 102 -9.53 -6.08 -6.82
N GLY A 103 -8.74 -5.23 -6.18
CA GLY A 103 -7.69 -5.67 -5.25
C GLY A 103 -8.22 -6.45 -4.04
N ILE A 104 -9.37 -6.04 -3.50
CA ILE A 104 -10.07 -6.76 -2.43
C ILE A 104 -10.56 -8.13 -2.93
N VAL A 105 -11.21 -8.20 -4.09
CA VAL A 105 -11.71 -9.45 -4.67
C VAL A 105 -10.57 -10.44 -4.94
N PHE A 106 -9.45 -9.96 -5.47
CA PHE A 106 -8.28 -10.80 -5.75
C PHE A 106 -7.32 -10.96 -4.56
N HIS A 107 -7.72 -10.54 -3.35
CA HIS A 107 -6.86 -10.52 -2.16
C HIS A 107 -6.13 -11.85 -1.94
N GLN A 108 -6.83 -12.98 -1.97
CA GLN A 108 -6.23 -14.29 -1.71
C GLN A 108 -5.14 -14.63 -2.74
N LYS A 109 -5.39 -14.35 -4.03
CA LYS A 109 -4.44 -14.62 -5.11
C LYS A 109 -3.20 -13.74 -5.00
N LEU A 110 -3.39 -12.46 -4.73
CA LEU A 110 -2.31 -11.50 -4.49
C LEU A 110 -1.47 -11.92 -3.28
N MET A 111 -2.12 -12.28 -2.17
CA MET A 111 -1.40 -12.69 -0.97
C MET A 111 -0.61 -13.98 -1.14
N ASN A 112 -1.15 -14.97 -1.84
CA ASN A 112 -0.40 -16.19 -2.16
C ASN A 112 0.88 -15.87 -2.96
N GLY A 113 0.80 -14.94 -3.91
CA GLY A 113 1.97 -14.48 -4.68
C GLY A 113 3.01 -13.75 -3.81
N ILE A 114 2.54 -12.83 -2.97
CA ILE A 114 3.38 -12.07 -2.03
C ILE A 114 4.08 -13.03 -1.05
N THR A 115 3.35 -13.95 -0.42
CA THR A 115 3.92 -14.91 0.54
C THR A 115 4.96 -15.82 -0.10
N LYS A 116 4.72 -16.34 -1.32
CA LYS A 116 5.72 -17.11 -2.07
C LYS A 116 7.00 -16.30 -2.30
N ARG A 117 6.88 -15.00 -2.57
CA ARG A 117 8.02 -14.11 -2.74
C ARG A 117 8.82 -13.94 -1.45
N TYR A 118 8.13 -13.68 -0.33
CA TYR A 118 8.76 -13.60 1.00
C TYR A 118 9.48 -14.90 1.36
N LEU A 119 8.85 -16.05 1.14
CA LEU A 119 9.48 -17.35 1.38
C LEU A 119 10.71 -17.55 0.48
N LYS A 120 10.65 -17.22 -0.81
CA LYS A 120 11.81 -17.31 -1.71
C LYS A 120 12.97 -16.42 -1.28
N SER A 121 12.68 -15.21 -0.81
CA SER A 121 13.69 -14.30 -0.25
C SER A 121 14.33 -14.87 1.02
N LYS A 122 13.55 -15.54 1.89
CA LYS A 122 14.07 -16.21 3.10
C LYS A 122 15.02 -17.36 2.76
N HIS A 123 14.66 -18.23 1.80
CA HIS A 123 15.50 -19.37 1.41
C HIS A 123 16.85 -18.91 0.82
N LYS A 124 16.84 -17.85 -0.01
CA LYS A 124 18.08 -17.25 -0.52
C LYS A 124 18.97 -16.70 0.59
N MET A 125 18.37 -16.21 1.67
CA MET A 125 19.11 -15.69 2.82
C MET A 125 19.77 -16.83 3.59
N ILE A 126 19.05 -17.93 3.84
CA ILE A 126 19.58 -19.13 4.52
C ILE A 126 20.68 -19.80 3.68
N SER A 127 20.48 -19.99 2.37
CA SER A 127 21.49 -20.60 1.50
C SER A 127 22.78 -19.77 1.42
N ALA A 128 22.69 -18.45 1.56
CA ALA A 128 23.86 -17.57 1.61
C ALA A 128 24.59 -17.61 2.97
N PHE A 129 23.94 -18.09 4.03
CA PHE A 129 24.58 -18.36 5.32
C PHE A 129 25.33 -19.69 5.32
N ASP A 130 24.75 -20.74 4.71
CA ASP A 130 25.42 -22.06 4.61
C ASP A 130 26.66 -22.05 3.70
N GLN A 131 26.76 -21.10 2.76
CA GLN A 131 27.95 -20.96 1.90
C GLN A 131 29.13 -20.23 2.55
N ASN A 132 28.95 -19.67 3.75
CA ASN A 132 29.99 -18.98 4.51
C ASN A 132 30.46 -19.77 5.76
N ASN A 133 30.04 -21.03 5.89
CA ASN A 133 30.62 -22.04 6.79
C ASN A 133 31.33 -23.11 5.95
#